data_AF-A0A0R3PLK8-F1
#
_entry.id   AF-A0A0R3PLK8-F1
#
_cell.length_a   1.000
_cell.length_b   1.000
_cell.length_c   1.000
_cell.angle_alpha   90.00
_cell.angle_beta   90.00
_cell.angle_gamma   90.00
#
_symmetry.space_group_name_H-M   'P 1'
#
loop_
_entity.id
_entity.type
_entity.pdbx_description
1 polymer ?
#
loop_
_entity_poly.entity_id
_entity_poly.type
_entity_poly.pdbx_seq_one_letter_code
_entity_poly.pdbx_strand_id
1 'polypeptide(L)' 'MLKKAVIPFVRSVRNCHPAPVKFTGQTPTSFIHDGWANARTPFDVSNKWLFGIKAIIFLASGFWAPFIVVEYQLRKANQ' A
#
# COMPACT_ATOMS: atom_id res chain seq x y z
N MET A 1 -15.83 -23.29 36.25
CA MET A 1 -14.77 -22.27 36.07
C MET A 1 -13.96 -22.42 34.78
N LEU A 2 -13.86 -23.63 34.20
CA LEU A 2 -13.14 -23.89 32.93
C LEU A 2 -13.56 -22.98 31.76
N LYS A 3 -14.86 -22.74 31.56
CA LYS A 3 -15.39 -21.96 30.42
C LYS A 3 -14.92 -20.49 30.41
N LYS A 4 -14.58 -19.91 31.57
CA LYS A 4 -14.13 -18.51 31.67
C LYS A 4 -12.63 -18.34 31.34
N ALA A 5 -11.83 -19.39 31.47
CA ALA A 5 -10.40 -19.39 31.13
C ALA A 5 -10.13 -19.69 29.64
N VAL A 6 -11.05 -20.38 28.97
CA VAL A 6 -10.92 -20.71 27.53
C VAL A 6 -11.12 -19.47 26.65
N ILE A 7 -12.02 -18.55 27.02
CA ILE A 7 -12.30 -17.33 26.27
C ILE A 7 -11.06 -16.41 26.11
N PRO A 8 -10.30 -16.06 27.17
CA PRO A 8 -9.10 -15.26 27.02
C PRO A 8 -7.98 -15.99 26.26
N PHE A 9 -7.88 -17.32 26.42
CA PHE A 9 -6.90 -18.13 25.69
C PHE A 9 -7.18 -18.16 24.18
N VAL A 10 -8.44 -18.40 23.78
CA VAL A 10 -8.83 -18.37 22.36
C VAL A 10 -8.67 -16.96 21.77
N ARG A 11 -8.93 -15.89 22.53
CA ARG A 11 -8.66 -14.50 22.10
C ARG A 11 -7.16 -14.21 21.95
N SER A 12 -6.33 -14.74 22.86
CA SER A 12 -4.87 -14.63 22.79
C SER A 12 -4.33 -15.29 21.52
N VAL A 13 -4.73 -16.54 21.24
CA VAL A 13 -4.28 -17.27 20.04
C VAL A 13 -4.75 -16.59 18.76
N ARG A 14 -5.97 -16.02 18.75
CA ARG A 14 -6.52 -15.33 17.57
C ARG A 14 -5.88 -13.97 17.30
N ASN A 15 -5.31 -13.32 18.32
CA ASN A 15 -4.60 -12.04 18.21
C ASN A 15 -3.09 -12.19 17.98
N CYS A 16 -2.54 -13.42 18.05
CA CYS A 16 -1.16 -13.71 17.69
C CYS A 16 -1.02 -13.87 16.16
N HIS A 17 -1.31 -12.82 15.40
CA HIS A 17 -0.71 -12.70 14.07
C HIS A 17 0.69 -12.09 14.26
N PRO A 18 1.76 -12.66 13.68
CA PRO A 18 3.08 -12.06 13.72
C PRO A 18 3.07 -10.81 12.82
N ALA A 19 2.62 -9.70 13.37
CA ALA A 19 2.79 -8.40 12.73
C ALA A 19 4.31 -8.12 12.65
N PRO A 20 4.86 -7.84 11.47
CA PRO A 20 6.30 -7.67 11.28
C PRO A 20 6.87 -6.42 11.99
N VAL A 21 6.00 -5.56 12.53
CA VAL A 21 6.38 -4.36 13.28
C VAL A 21 5.64 -4.36 14.63
N LYS A 22 6.39 -4.07 15.71
CA LYS A 22 5.80 -3.90 17.06
C LYS A 22 4.73 -2.81 17.00
N PHE A 23 3.51 -3.12 17.45
CA PHE A 23 2.43 -2.15 17.59
C PHE A 23 2.85 -1.08 18.60
N THR A 24 3.38 0.04 18.12
CA THR A 24 3.56 1.25 18.92
C THR A 24 2.20 1.92 18.99
N GLY A 25 1.55 1.90 20.15
CA GLY A 25 0.17 2.35 20.33
C GLY A 25 -0.13 3.67 19.63
N GLN A 26 -1.33 3.78 19.04
CA GLN A 26 -1.77 5.00 18.36
C GLN A 26 -1.93 6.14 19.38
N THR A 27 -1.16 7.21 19.21
CA THR A 27 -1.44 8.51 19.84
C THR A 27 -2.48 9.27 19.01
N PRO A 28 -3.18 10.26 19.60
CA PRO A 28 -4.23 11.02 18.90
C PRO A 28 -3.75 11.74 17.63
N THR A 29 -2.45 11.96 17.52
CA THR A 29 -1.80 12.64 16.39
C THR A 29 -0.93 11.69 15.54
N SER A 30 -0.75 10.43 15.95
CA SER A 30 0.04 9.47 15.19
C SER A 30 -0.78 8.78 14.11
N PHE A 31 -0.10 8.39 13.05
CA PHE A 31 -0.67 7.56 11.99
C PHE A 31 -1.12 6.18 12.50
N ILE A 32 -2.10 5.59 11.83
CA ILE A 32 -2.56 4.24 12.11
C ILE A 32 -1.43 3.25 11.80
N HIS A 33 -0.83 2.67 12.83
CA HIS A 33 0.17 1.61 12.68
C HIS A 33 -0.54 0.25 12.64
N ASP A 34 -0.94 -0.20 11.46
CA ASP A 34 -1.54 -1.54 11.25
C ASP A 34 -0.50 -2.69 11.30
N GLY A 35 0.79 -2.35 11.42
CA GLY A 35 1.90 -3.30 11.53
C GLY A 35 2.46 -3.78 10.19
N TRP A 36 1.93 -3.35 9.04
CA TRP A 36 2.39 -3.76 7.72
C TRP A 36 3.38 -2.75 7.13
N ALA A 37 4.37 -3.24 6.38
CA ALA A 37 5.40 -2.38 5.77
C ALA A 37 4.80 -1.31 4.84
N ASN A 38 3.64 -1.62 4.25
CA ASN A 38 2.97 -0.80 3.24
C ASN A 38 1.83 0.07 3.78
N ALA A 39 1.64 0.11 5.11
CA ALA A 39 0.66 1.00 5.77
C ALA A 39 0.84 2.48 5.40
N ARG A 40 2.07 2.83 5.00
CA ARG A 40 2.52 4.20 4.74
C ARG A 40 2.55 4.58 3.26
N THR A 41 2.32 3.63 2.35
CA THR A 41 2.31 3.93 0.91
C THR A 41 0.93 4.43 0.49
N PRO A 42 0.82 5.50 -0.32
CA PRO A 42 -0.46 6.03 -0.77
C PRO A 42 -1.15 5.16 -1.83
N PHE A 43 -0.65 3.94 -2.05
CA PHE A 43 -1.16 2.97 -2.99
C PHE A 43 -1.23 1.59 -2.34
N ASP A 44 -2.29 0.85 -2.68
CA ASP A 44 -2.45 -0.53 -2.23
C ASP A 44 -1.51 -1.47 -2.97
N VAL A 45 -0.91 -2.37 -2.20
CA VAL A 45 0.05 -3.40 -2.65
C VAL A 45 -0.34 -4.80 -2.17
N SER A 46 -1.56 -4.97 -1.66
CA SER A 46 -2.10 -6.26 -1.25
C SER A 46 -2.01 -7.34 -2.34
N ASN A 47 -2.16 -6.92 -3.61
CA ASN A 47 -2.05 -7.79 -4.78
C ASN A 47 -0.83 -7.42 -5.64
N LYS A 48 0.16 -8.33 -5.67
CA LYS A 48 1.43 -8.14 -6.41
C LYS A 48 1.25 -7.87 -7.90
N TRP A 49 0.26 -8.50 -8.55
CA TRP A 49 0.00 -8.33 -9.98
C TRP A 49 -0.65 -6.99 -10.28
N LEU A 50 -1.64 -6.60 -9.46
CA LEU A 50 -2.27 -5.30 -9.57
C LEU A 50 -1.25 -4.18 -9.31
N PHE A 51 -0.39 -4.36 -8.31
CA PHE A 51 0.70 -3.42 -8.03
C PHE A 51 1.66 -3.30 -9.22
N GLY A 52 2.09 -4.43 -9.81
CA GLY A 52 2.93 -4.43 -11.00
C GLY A 52 2.32 -3.66 -12.16
N ILE A 53 1.03 -3.88 -12.45
CA ILE A 53 0.31 -3.14 -13.50
C ILE A 53 0.28 -1.64 -13.19
N LYS A 54 -0.09 -1.25 -11.96
CA LYS A 54 -0.11 0.17 -11.55
C LYS A 54 1.26 0.82 -11.68
N ALA A 55 2.33 0.13 -11.27
CA ALA A 55 3.69 0.62 -11.36
C ALA A 55 4.13 0.82 -12.82
N ILE A 56 3.84 -0.16 -13.69
CA ILE A 56 4.16 -0.07 -15.12
C ILE A 56 3.44 1.13 -15.76
N ILE A 57 2.13 1.29 -15.52
CA ILE A 57 1.36 2.42 -16.09
C ILE A 57 1.92 3.75 -15.60
N PHE A 58 2.17 3.88 -14.29
CA PHE A 58 2.70 5.11 -13.71
C PHE A 58 4.05 5.50 -14.32
N LEU A 59 5.00 4.56 -14.37
CA LEU A 59 6.34 4.81 -14.92
C LEU A 59 6.32 5.03 -16.44
N ALA A 60 5.54 4.22 -17.18
CA ALA A 60 5.42 4.36 -18.62
C ALA A 60 4.81 5.71 -19.00
N SER A 61 3.82 6.22 -18.27
CA SER A 61 3.19 7.51 -18.58
C SER A 61 4.21 8.67 -18.54
N GLY A 62 5.08 8.71 -17.53
CA GLY A 62 6.14 9.72 -17.44
C GLY A 62 7.23 9.55 -18.50
N PHE A 63 7.58 8.31 -18.82
CA PHE A 63 8.56 8.01 -19.87
C PHE A 63 8.08 8.44 -21.26
N TRP A 64 6.81 8.18 -21.60
CA TRP A 64 6.24 8.50 -22.91
C TRP A 64 5.84 9.97 -23.08
N ALA A 65 5.55 10.67 -21.98
CA ALA A 65 5.11 12.08 -22.00
C ALA A 65 5.96 13.02 -22.89
N PRO A 66 7.30 13.08 -22.78
CA PRO A 66 8.09 13.98 -23.63
C PRO A 66 7.98 13.67 -25.12
N PHE A 67 7.90 12.40 -25.52
CA PHE A 67 7.77 12.01 -26.93
C PHE A 67 6.44 12.47 -27.52
N ILE A 68 5.35 12.29 -26.77
CA ILE A 68 4.02 12.75 -27.17
C ILE A 68 4.01 14.28 -27.32
N VAL A 69 4.64 15.00 -26.40
CA VAL A 69 4.73 16.47 -26.46
C VAL A 69 5.53 16.92 -27.69
N VAL A 70 6.67 16.29 -27.97
CA VAL A 70 7.48 16.60 -29.16
C VAL A 70 6.70 16.33 -30.44
N GLU A 71 6.05 15.18 -30.55
CA GLU A 71 5.23 14.84 -31.71
C GLU A 71 4.10 15.86 -31.92
N TYR A 72 3.44 16.27 -30.84
CA TYR A 72 2.43 17.32 -30.89
C TYR A 72 2.99 18.65 -31.42
N GLN A 73 4.15 19.08 -30.93
CA GLN A 73 4.78 20.33 -31.38
C GLN A 73 5.24 20.26 -32.84
N LEU A 74 5.79 19.12 -33.30
CA LEU A 74 6.18 18.93 -34.69
C LEU A 74 4.98 18.98 -35.63
N ARG A 75 3.86 18.34 -35.26
CA ARG A 75 2.62 18.41 -36.02
C ARG A 75 2.07 19.83 -36.08
N LYS A 76 2.09 20.54 -34.95
CA LYS A 76 1.66 21.94 -34.87
C LYS A 76 2.53 22.87 -35.72
N ALA A 77 3.84 22.64 -35.79
CA ALA A 77 4.76 23.46 -36.58
C ALA A 77 4.66 23.23 -38.09
N ASN A 78 4.14 22.07 -38.51
CA ASN A 78 3.96 21.70 -39.92
C ASN A 78 2.55 22.04 -40.47
N GLN A 79 1.70 22.69 -39.68
CA GLN A 79 0.42 23.27 -40.09
C GLN A 79 0.56 24.77 -40.31
#